data_AF-A0A6G3WMD4-F1
#
_entry.id   AF-A0A6G3WMD4-F1
#
_cell.length_a   1.000
_cell.length_b   1.000
_cell.length_c   1.000
_cell.angle_alpha   90.00
_cell.angle_beta   90.00
_cell.angle_gamma   90.00
#
_symmetry.space_group_name_H-M   'P 1'
#
loop_
_entity.id
_entity.type
_entity.pdbx_description
1 polymer ?
#
loop_
_entity_poly.entity_id
_entity_poly.type
_entity_poly.pdbx_seq_one_letter_code
_entity_poly.pdbx_strand_id
1 'polypeptide(L)' 'MADFSRLPGPNADLWDWQLLAACRGVDSSLFFHPEGERGAARSARETSAKEVCMRCPV' A
#
# COMPACT_ATOMS: atom_id res chain seq x y z
N MET A 1 16.62 -9.16 -34.55
CA MET A 1 15.29 -9.32 -33.94
C MET A 1 15.51 -9.86 -32.55
N ALA A 2 15.01 -9.20 -31.50
CA ALA A 2 15.15 -9.70 -30.14
C ALA A 2 14.24 -10.94 -29.94
N ASP A 3 14.78 -11.99 -29.32
CA ASP A 3 14.03 -13.20 -28.98
C ASP A 3 13.24 -12.97 -27.69
N PHE A 4 11.92 -12.92 -27.82
CA PHE A 4 10.99 -12.67 -26.70
C PHE A 4 10.45 -13.98 -26.07
N SER A 5 10.84 -15.16 -26.57
CA SER A 5 10.35 -16.46 -26.09
C SER A 5 10.70 -16.77 -24.62
N ARG A 6 11.71 -16.08 -24.07
CA ARG A 6 12.17 -16.22 -22.69
C ARG A 6 11.63 -15.17 -21.74
N LEU A 7 10.85 -14.20 -22.24
CA LEU A 7 10.29 -13.19 -21.35
C LEU A 7 9.24 -13.83 -20.44
N PRO A 8 9.17 -13.40 -19.16
CA PRO A 8 8.07 -13.78 -18.30
C PRO A 8 6.75 -13.33 -18.94
N GLY A 9 5.69 -14.13 -18.73
CA GLY A 9 4.35 -13.74 -19.15
C GLY A 9 3.91 -12.42 -18.52
N PRO A 10 2.87 -11.77 -19.08
CA PRO A 10 2.26 -10.61 -18.46
C PRO A 10 1.73 -11.00 -17.07
N ASN A 11 2.06 -10.19 -16.06
CA ASN A 11 1.71 -10.44 -14.65
C ASN A 11 0.98 -9.24 -14.02
N ALA A 12 0.47 -8.31 -14.83
CA ALA A 12 -0.15 -7.08 -14.35
C ALA A 12 -1.37 -7.38 -13.48
N ASP A 13 -2.12 -8.40 -13.86
CA ASP A 13 -3.33 -8.91 -13.20
C ASP A 13 -3.08 -9.27 -11.72
N LEU A 14 -1.86 -9.69 -11.36
CA LEU A 14 -1.45 -9.97 -9.98
C LEU A 14 -1.43 -8.71 -9.10
N TRP A 15 -1.29 -7.53 -9.72
CA TRP A 15 -1.14 -6.24 -9.07
C TRP A 15 -2.36 -5.33 -9.22
N ASP A 16 -3.36 -5.71 -10.02
CA ASP A 16 -4.56 -4.91 -10.29
C ASP A 16 -5.34 -4.56 -9.02
N TRP A 17 -5.32 -5.42 -8.00
CA TRP A 17 -5.94 -5.12 -6.70
C TRP A 17 -5.42 -3.82 -6.08
N GLN A 18 -4.16 -3.45 -6.35
CA GLN A 18 -3.57 -2.21 -5.84
C GLN A 18 -4.22 -0.95 -6.43
N LEU A 19 -4.90 -1.06 -7.58
CA LEU A 19 -5.69 0.04 -8.15
C LEU A 19 -6.93 0.34 -7.32
N LEU A 20 -7.48 -0.67 -6.64
CA LEU A 20 -8.67 -0.56 -5.78
C LEU A 20 -8.33 -0.31 -4.31
N ALA A 21 -7.06 -0.42 -3.92
CA ALA A 21 -6.63 -0.22 -2.55
C ALA A 21 -6.91 1.21 -2.08
N ALA A 22 -7.68 1.36 -1.00
CA ALA A 22 -8.04 2.68 -0.44
C ALA A 22 -6.84 3.46 0.11
N CYS A 23 -5.72 2.79 0.38
CA CYS A 23 -4.45 3.42 0.77
C CYS A 23 -3.69 4.03 -0.41
N ARG A 24 -4.09 3.74 -1.66
CA ARG A 24 -3.46 4.32 -2.86
C ARG A 24 -3.63 5.84 -2.84
N GLY A 25 -2.50 6.57 -2.85
CA GLY A 25 -2.49 8.04 -2.81
C GLY A 25 -2.53 8.64 -1.40
N VAL A 26 -2.59 7.82 -0.36
CA VAL A 26 -2.40 8.26 1.03
C VAL A 26 -0.90 8.36 1.33
N ASP A 27 -0.49 9.36 2.11
CA ASP A 27 0.90 9.54 2.49
C ASP A 27 1.45 8.31 3.22
N SER A 28 2.61 7.83 2.80
CA SER A 28 3.20 6.60 3.35
C SER A 28 3.55 6.72 4.82
N SER A 29 3.81 7.93 5.33
CA SER A 29 4.09 8.15 6.75
C SER A 29 2.92 7.80 7.66
N LEU A 30 1.69 7.68 7.12
CA LEU A 30 0.52 7.18 7.85
C LEU A 30 0.67 5.69 8.20
N PHE A 31 1.37 4.91 7.36
CA PHE A 31 1.57 3.47 7.57
C PHE A 31 2.96 3.16 8.11
N PHE A 32 3.93 4.02 7.86
CA PHE A 32 5.33 3.84 8.24
C PHE A 32 5.80 4.99 9.14
N HIS A 33 6.03 4.67 10.41
CA HIS A 33 6.39 5.68 11.40
C HIS A 33 7.75 6.36 11.16
N PRO A 34 7.86 7.66 11.44
CA PRO A 34 9.16 8.32 11.56
C PRO A 34 9.88 7.84 12.83
N GLU A 35 11.21 7.97 12.82
CA GLU A 35 12.02 7.64 14.00
C GLU A 35 11.60 8.47 15.23
N GLY A 36 11.56 7.83 16.39
CA GLY A 36 11.29 8.50 17.66
C GLY A 36 9.82 8.74 17.99
N GLU A 37 8.87 8.31 17.15
CA GLU A 37 7.45 8.42 17.47
C GLU A 37 7.04 7.51 18.64
N ARG A 38 6.28 8.05 19.61
CA ARG A 38 5.85 7.34 20.82
C ARG A 38 4.48 7.81 21.31
N GLY A 39 3.90 7.03 22.21
CA GLY A 39 2.71 7.40 22.98
C GLY A 39 1.50 7.76 22.10
N ALA A 40 0.84 8.86 22.44
CA ALA A 40 -0.40 9.28 21.80
C ALA A 40 -0.27 9.52 20.28
N ALA A 41 0.88 10.03 19.82
CA ALA A 41 1.12 10.25 18.38
C ALA A 41 1.07 8.93 17.61
N ARG A 42 1.71 7.88 18.15
CA ARG A 42 1.67 6.53 17.58
C ARG A 42 0.25 5.99 17.54
N SER A 43 -0.48 6.07 18.65
CA SER A 43 -1.86 5.57 18.72
C SER A 43 -2.78 6.30 17.75
N ALA A 44 -2.65 7.63 17.63
CA ALA A 44 -3.43 8.42 16.69
C ALA A 44 -3.17 8.00 15.24
N ARG A 45 -1.89 7.87 14.85
CA ARG A 45 -1.56 7.41 13.50
C ARG A 45 -2.08 6.00 13.23
N GLU A 46 -1.88 5.06 14.16
CA GLU A 46 -2.36 3.68 14.01
C GLU A 46 -3.88 3.63 13.83
N THR A 47 -4.64 4.45 14.58
CA THR A 47 -6.09 4.56 14.39
C THR A 47 -6.43 5.08 13.00
N SER A 48 -5.82 6.18 12.56
CA SER A 48 -6.07 6.74 11.22
C SER A 48 -5.70 5.77 10.09
N ALA A 49 -4.59 5.03 10.23
CA ALA A 49 -4.22 3.99 9.27
C ALA A 49 -5.26 2.87 9.22
N LYS A 50 -5.74 2.41 10.38
CA LYS A 50 -6.79 1.39 10.49
C LYS A 50 -8.11 1.84 9.87
N GLU A 51 -8.50 3.10 10.03
CA GLU A 51 -9.71 3.65 9.41
C GLU A 51 -9.67 3.56 7.87
N VAL A 52 -8.50 3.79 7.27
CA VAL A 52 -8.32 3.60 5.82
C VAL A 52 -8.48 2.13 5.44
N CYS A 53 -7.85 1.22 6.18
CA CYS A 53 -7.93 -0.21 5.90
C CYS A 53 -9.34 -0.77 6.09
N MET A 54 -10.08 -0.33 7.11
CA MET A 54 -11.43 -0.85 7.40
C MET A 54 -12.45 -0.56 6.29
N ARG A 55 -12.23 0.46 5.46
CA ARG A 55 -13.07 0.81 4.31
C ARG A 55 -12.50 0.34 2.96
N CYS A 56 -11.38 -0.38 2.97
CA CYS A 56 -10.70 -0.82 1.76
C CYS A 56 -11.46 -1.99 1.11
N PRO A 57 -11.74 -1.94 -0.21
CA PRO A 57 -12.52 -2.97 -0.89
C PRO A 57 -11.71 -4.23 -1.26
N VAL A 58 -10.43 -4.27 -0.91
CA VAL A 58 -9.46 -5.35 -1.20
C VAL A 58 -8.74 -5.77 0.06
#